data_AF-A0A2T0N555-F1
#
_entry.id   AF-A0A2T0N555-F1
#
_cell.length_a   1.000
_cell.length_b   1.000
_cell.length_c   1.000
_cell.angle_alpha   90.00
_cell.angle_beta   90.00
_cell.angle_gamma   90.00
#
_symmetry.space_group_name_H-M   'P 1'
#
loop_
_entity.id
_entity.type
_entity.pdbx_description
1 polymer ?
#
loop_
_entity_poly.entity_id
_entity_poly.type
_entity_poly.pdbx_seq_one_letter_code
_entity_poly.pdbx_strand_id
1 'polypeptide(L)'
;MSDAVLAIGTRKGLFLARSAGGGPFEIEPIQFSTIAVTSVAIDTRGATPRLLAGIEYGHFGPSVMYSDDLGASWQEAEQPPIAFPEKTEATLSRVWQLLPSPSEPGVVWAGVEPAALFRSEDGGITYRLVEGLWDHPHREHWQPGGGGLCLHTIVGHPADPEVMAVAVSAAGFYRTSDGGRSWEAANKNIRAPFLPEGQQYPEFGQCVHKVSMHPSRPERLYLQHHFGVYRSDDFGGT
;
A
#
# COMPACT_ATOMS: atom_id res chain seq x y z
N MET A 1 -9.07 -16.05 -24.98
CA MET A 1 -8.70 -14.78 -24.32
C MET A 1 -9.56 -14.65 -23.09
N SER A 2 -8.99 -14.19 -21.97
CA SER A 2 -9.72 -14.06 -20.70
C SER A 2 -10.48 -12.75 -20.63
N ASP A 3 -11.53 -12.73 -19.81
CA ASP A 3 -12.17 -11.49 -19.39
C ASP A 3 -11.23 -10.70 -18.47
N ALA A 4 -11.40 -9.38 -18.41
CA ALA A 4 -10.60 -8.49 -17.59
C ALA A 4 -11.45 -7.40 -16.92
N VAL A 5 -11.05 -7.02 -15.71
CA VAL A 5 -11.59 -5.88 -14.96
C VAL A 5 -10.46 -4.91 -14.68
N LEU A 6 -10.71 -3.63 -14.94
CA LEU A 6 -9.82 -2.53 -14.61
C LEU A 6 -10.54 -1.59 -13.65
N ALA A 7 -9.91 -1.31 -12.50
CA ALA A 7 -10.43 -0.37 -11.52
C ALA A 7 -9.63 0.93 -11.55
N ILE A 8 -10.33 2.07 -11.63
CA ILE A 8 -9.75 3.38 -11.87
C ILE A 8 -10.21 4.33 -10.75
N GLY A 9 -9.40 4.45 -9.71
CA GLY A 9 -9.60 5.42 -8.64
C GLY A 9 -9.25 6.83 -9.10
N THR A 10 -10.11 7.80 -8.80
CA THR A 10 -9.90 9.21 -9.15
C THR A 10 -10.21 10.10 -7.96
N ARG A 11 -9.88 11.39 -8.05
CA ARG A 11 -10.32 12.41 -7.08
C ARG A 11 -11.85 12.62 -7.04
N LYS A 12 -12.60 12.00 -7.95
CA LYS A 12 -14.04 12.23 -8.14
C LYS A 12 -14.88 10.95 -8.10
N GLY A 13 -14.28 9.79 -7.86
CA GLY A 13 -14.97 8.51 -7.76
C GLY A 13 -14.15 7.36 -8.32
N LEU A 14 -14.76 6.19 -8.32
CA LEU A 14 -14.22 4.95 -8.89
C LEU A 14 -14.95 4.61 -10.19
N PHE A 15 -14.20 4.36 -11.24
CA PHE A 15 -14.72 3.71 -12.45
C PHE A 15 -14.25 2.26 -12.48
N LEU A 16 -15.18 1.35 -12.79
CA LEU A 16 -14.84 -0.01 -13.20
C LEU A 16 -14.98 -0.09 -14.70
N ALA A 17 -14.04 -0.74 -15.36
CA ALA A 17 -14.11 -1.02 -16.78
C ALA A 17 -13.93 -2.51 -17.03
N ARG A 18 -14.72 -3.08 -17.94
CA ARG A 18 -14.67 -4.51 -18.25
C ARG A 18 -14.37 -4.77 -19.70
N SER A 19 -13.58 -5.81 -19.94
CA SER A 19 -13.30 -6.35 -21.27
C SER A 19 -13.69 -7.82 -21.28
N ALA A 20 -14.45 -8.24 -22.29
CA ALA A 20 -14.83 -9.62 -22.51
C ALA A 20 -13.99 -10.23 -23.64
N GLY A 21 -13.39 -11.40 -23.40
CA GLY A 21 -12.63 -12.13 -24.42
C GLY A 21 -11.49 -11.33 -25.06
N GLY A 22 -10.88 -10.38 -24.35
CA GLY A 22 -9.83 -9.50 -24.89
C GLY A 22 -10.32 -8.38 -25.81
N GLY A 23 -11.62 -8.07 -25.81
CA GLY A 23 -12.21 -6.94 -26.51
C GLY A 23 -11.89 -5.57 -25.87
N PRO A 24 -12.49 -4.47 -26.37
CA PRO A 24 -12.33 -3.15 -25.76
C PRO A 24 -12.87 -3.13 -24.32
N PHE A 25 -12.38 -2.18 -23.54
CA PHE A 25 -12.91 -1.89 -22.21
C PHE A 25 -14.15 -1.01 -22.31
N GLU A 26 -15.26 -1.46 -21.72
CA GLU A 26 -16.46 -0.68 -21.49
C GLU A 26 -16.47 -0.14 -20.07
N ILE A 27 -16.65 1.18 -19.91
CA ILE A 27 -16.66 1.85 -18.61
C ILE A 27 -18.06 1.80 -17.99
N GLU A 28 -18.14 1.33 -16.75
CA GLU A 28 -19.37 1.30 -15.97
C GLU A 28 -19.71 2.66 -15.34
N PRO A 29 -20.97 2.87 -14.91
CA PRO A 29 -21.33 4.06 -14.15
C PRO A 29 -20.42 4.28 -12.94
N ILE A 30 -20.09 5.55 -12.71
CA ILE A 30 -19.23 5.98 -11.61
C ILE A 30 -19.76 5.51 -10.25
N GLN A 31 -18.89 4.88 -9.47
CA GLN A 31 -19.09 4.55 -8.07
C GLN A 31 -18.47 5.64 -7.18
N PHE A 32 -18.98 5.82 -5.97
CA PHE A 32 -18.49 6.84 -5.02
C PHE A 32 -18.39 8.24 -5.65
N SER A 33 -19.42 8.66 -6.38
CA SER A 33 -19.41 9.94 -7.09
C SER A 33 -19.05 11.08 -6.14
N THR A 34 -18.13 11.94 -6.59
CA THR A 34 -17.54 13.08 -5.86
C THR A 34 -16.61 12.75 -4.68
N ILE A 35 -16.42 11.47 -4.36
CA ILE A 35 -15.53 11.01 -3.30
C ILE A 35 -14.21 10.58 -3.93
N ALA A 36 -13.08 11.00 -3.35
CA ALA A 36 -11.78 10.57 -3.87
C ALA A 36 -11.53 9.10 -3.53
N VAL A 37 -11.03 8.35 -4.50
CA VAL A 37 -10.64 6.95 -4.35
C VAL A 37 -9.14 6.86 -4.61
N THR A 38 -8.38 6.58 -3.55
CA THR A 38 -6.92 6.74 -3.53
C THR A 38 -6.16 5.44 -3.67
N SER A 39 -6.80 4.33 -3.33
CA SER A 39 -6.28 2.99 -3.53
C SER A 39 -7.41 2.05 -3.90
N VAL A 40 -7.10 1.08 -4.77
CA VAL A 40 -8.01 -0.02 -5.09
C VAL A 40 -7.20 -1.30 -5.15
N ALA A 41 -7.76 -2.37 -4.59
CA ALA A 41 -7.22 -3.72 -4.73
C ALA A 41 -8.30 -4.70 -5.20
N ILE A 42 -7.88 -5.70 -5.96
CA ILE A 42 -8.72 -6.82 -6.40
C ILE A 42 -8.10 -8.08 -5.83
N ASP A 43 -8.77 -8.68 -4.86
CA ASP A 43 -8.40 -9.97 -4.30
C ASP A 43 -9.05 -11.09 -5.11
N THR A 44 -8.23 -11.86 -5.82
CA THR A 44 -8.67 -13.00 -6.66
C THR A 44 -8.36 -14.35 -6.03
N ARG A 45 -7.87 -14.37 -4.78
CA ARG A 45 -7.44 -15.60 -4.09
C ARG A 45 -8.64 -16.44 -3.61
N GLY A 46 -9.79 -15.81 -3.39
CA GLY A 46 -11.04 -16.46 -2.99
C GLY A 46 -11.84 -17.03 -4.15
N ALA A 47 -12.89 -17.80 -3.84
CA ALA A 47 -13.82 -18.35 -4.85
C ALA A 47 -14.60 -17.24 -5.60
N THR A 48 -14.87 -16.13 -4.91
CA THR A 48 -15.44 -14.91 -5.48
C THR A 48 -14.40 -13.80 -5.33
N PRO A 49 -14.05 -13.06 -6.40
CA PRO A 49 -13.13 -11.95 -6.26
C PRO A 49 -13.74 -10.83 -5.41
N ARG A 50 -12.95 -10.28 -4.50
CA ARG A 50 -13.32 -9.13 -3.66
C ARG A 50 -12.63 -7.87 -4.17
N LEU A 51 -13.36 -6.77 -4.26
CA LEU A 51 -12.77 -5.45 -4.46
C LEU A 51 -12.66 -4.74 -3.12
N LEU A 52 -11.59 -3.96 -2.97
CA LEU A 52 -11.36 -3.06 -1.84
C LEU A 52 -11.03 -1.67 -2.38
N ALA A 53 -11.63 -0.63 -1.81
CA ALA A 53 -11.40 0.75 -2.22
C ALA A 53 -11.14 1.65 -1.01
N GLY A 54 -9.95 2.27 -0.96
CA GLY A 54 -9.64 3.33 -0.02
C GLY A 54 -10.26 4.64 -0.47
N ILE A 55 -11.21 5.17 0.30
CA ILE A 55 -11.96 6.39 0.00
C ILE A 55 -11.58 7.52 0.95
N GLU A 56 -11.71 8.77 0.50
CA GLU A 56 -11.62 9.97 1.36
C GLU A 56 -12.97 10.68 1.38
N TYR A 57 -13.79 10.38 2.39
CA TYR A 57 -15.10 11.02 2.53
C TYR A 57 -14.94 12.36 3.26
N GLY A 58 -15.32 13.47 2.61
CA GLY A 58 -15.06 14.81 3.13
C GLY A 58 -15.70 15.13 4.49
N HIS A 59 -16.79 14.45 4.88
CA HIS A 59 -17.47 14.70 6.16
C HIS A 59 -17.10 13.73 7.29
N PHE A 60 -16.80 12.47 6.97
CA PHE A 60 -16.58 11.39 7.94
C PHE A 60 -15.12 10.92 8.00
N GLY A 61 -14.30 11.38 7.06
CA GLY A 61 -12.90 11.01 6.96
C GLY A 61 -12.65 9.84 6.01
N PRO A 62 -11.39 9.38 5.94
CA PRO A 62 -10.98 8.25 5.12
C PRO A 62 -11.54 6.92 5.64
N SER A 63 -11.84 6.01 4.70
CA SER A 63 -12.33 4.66 5.01
C SER A 63 -11.92 3.64 3.94
N VAL A 64 -12.25 2.37 4.17
CA VAL A 64 -12.09 1.26 3.22
C VAL A 64 -13.46 0.64 2.95
N MET A 65 -13.89 0.71 1.69
CA MET A 65 -15.09 0.04 1.20
C MET A 65 -14.70 -1.33 0.62
N TYR A 66 -15.59 -2.32 0.72
CA TYR A 66 -15.41 -3.62 0.06
C TYR A 66 -16.62 -4.02 -0.76
N SER A 67 -16.41 -4.91 -1.72
CA SER A 67 -17.46 -5.48 -2.57
C SER A 67 -17.16 -6.94 -2.89
N ASP A 68 -18.14 -7.81 -2.64
CA ASP A 68 -18.09 -9.25 -2.93
C ASP A 68 -18.88 -9.64 -4.19
N ASP A 69 -19.34 -8.66 -4.96
CA ASP A 69 -20.14 -8.85 -6.19
C ASP A 69 -19.53 -8.10 -7.39
N LEU A 70 -18.20 -8.01 -7.40
CA LEU A 70 -17.41 -7.33 -8.44
C LEU A 70 -17.81 -5.85 -8.66
N GLY A 71 -18.25 -5.17 -7.61
CA GLY A 71 -18.52 -3.73 -7.59
C GLY A 71 -19.96 -3.35 -7.87
N ALA A 72 -20.89 -4.31 -7.90
CA ALA A 72 -22.32 -4.05 -8.06
C ALA A 72 -22.92 -3.41 -6.79
N SER A 73 -22.41 -3.79 -5.62
CA SER A 73 -22.71 -3.16 -4.33
C SER A 73 -21.45 -3.05 -3.47
N TRP A 74 -21.45 -2.06 -2.58
CA TRP A 74 -20.33 -1.77 -1.69
C TRP A 74 -20.79 -1.72 -0.23
N GLN A 75 -19.93 -2.22 0.64
CA GLN A 75 -20.13 -2.28 2.08
C GLN A 75 -18.97 -1.59 2.79
N GLU A 76 -19.23 -1.17 4.03
CA GLU A 76 -18.24 -0.66 4.98
C GLU A 76 -18.36 -1.49 6.27
N ALA A 77 -17.31 -1.53 7.07
CA ALA A 77 -17.38 -2.13 8.40
C ALA A 77 -18.33 -1.33 9.33
N GLU A 78 -18.93 -1.99 10.32
CA GLU A 78 -19.80 -1.33 11.32
C GLU A 78 -19.06 -0.29 12.18
N GLN A 79 -17.74 -0.46 12.31
CA GLN A 79 -16.82 0.45 12.97
C GLN A 79 -15.78 0.95 11.97
N PRO A 80 -15.10 2.09 12.22
CA PRO A 80 -14.06 2.59 11.34
C PRO A 80 -13.04 1.47 11.02
N PRO A 81 -12.86 1.11 9.73
CA PRO A 81 -12.09 -0.08 9.37
C PRO A 81 -10.61 0.06 9.76
N ILE A 82 -10.07 1.27 9.68
CA ILE A 82 -8.71 1.62 10.08
C ILE A 82 -8.81 2.74 11.12
N ALA A 83 -8.35 2.48 12.34
CA ALA A 83 -8.23 3.47 13.39
C ALA A 83 -6.87 3.33 14.08
N PHE A 84 -6.20 4.46 14.30
CA PHE A 84 -5.03 4.51 15.15
C PHE A 84 -5.45 4.31 16.61
N PRO A 85 -4.70 3.51 17.40
CA PRO A 85 -4.94 3.41 18.84
C PRO A 85 -4.80 4.78 19.51
N GLU A 86 -5.65 5.10 20.50
CA GLU A 86 -5.66 6.42 21.16
C GLU A 86 -4.27 6.87 21.66
N LYS A 87 -3.47 5.92 22.17
CA LYS A 87 -2.09 6.15 22.66
C LYS A 87 -1.15 6.76 21.62
N THR A 88 -1.46 6.67 20.33
CA THR A 88 -0.60 7.17 19.27
C THR A 88 -0.87 8.62 18.92
N GLU A 89 -1.98 9.20 19.40
CA GLU A 89 -2.43 10.57 19.10
C GLU A 89 -2.47 10.90 17.60
N ALA A 90 -2.60 9.85 16.76
CA ALA A 90 -2.55 9.96 15.31
C ALA A 90 -3.95 9.80 14.73
N THR A 91 -4.21 10.47 13.61
CA THR A 91 -5.49 10.40 12.91
C THR A 91 -5.25 9.98 11.47
N LEU A 92 -6.03 9.01 11.01
CA LEU A 92 -5.98 8.56 9.62
C LEU A 92 -6.35 9.71 8.69
N SER A 93 -5.48 10.00 7.73
CA SER A 93 -5.69 11.01 6.69
C SER A 93 -6.02 10.39 5.34
N ARG A 94 -5.37 9.27 4.98
CA ARG A 94 -5.56 8.61 3.68
C ARG A 94 -5.10 7.15 3.71
N VAL A 95 -5.76 6.30 2.91
CA VAL A 95 -5.33 4.92 2.62
C VAL A 95 -4.60 4.88 1.27
N TRP A 96 -3.27 4.90 1.30
CA TRP A 96 -2.41 5.01 0.13
C TRP A 96 -2.23 3.71 -0.65
N GLN A 97 -2.30 2.57 0.03
CA GLN A 97 -2.19 1.27 -0.63
C GLN A 97 -3.02 0.22 0.12
N LEU A 98 -3.65 -0.66 -0.65
CA LEU A 98 -4.25 -1.90 -0.19
C LEU A 98 -3.56 -3.06 -0.92
N LEU A 99 -3.17 -4.10 -0.19
CA LEU A 99 -2.51 -5.28 -0.72
C LEU A 99 -3.09 -6.56 -0.11
N PRO A 100 -3.94 -7.31 -0.83
CA PRO A 100 -4.21 -8.71 -0.54
C PRO A 100 -2.88 -9.48 -0.45
N SER A 101 -2.61 -10.14 0.67
CA SER A 101 -1.33 -10.84 0.90
C SER A 101 -1.09 -11.92 -0.18
N PRO A 102 0.08 -11.99 -0.83
CA PRO A 102 0.30 -13.03 -1.83
C PRO A 102 0.44 -14.43 -1.21
N SER A 103 0.74 -14.53 0.09
CA SER A 103 1.06 -15.78 0.80
C SER A 103 0.06 -16.17 1.90
N GLU A 104 -0.82 -15.25 2.34
CA GLU A 104 -1.76 -15.50 3.45
C GLU A 104 -3.22 -15.24 3.06
N PRO A 105 -4.05 -16.28 2.85
CA PRO A 105 -5.49 -16.11 2.61
C PRO A 105 -6.18 -15.27 3.69
N GLY A 106 -7.11 -14.40 3.30
CA GLY A 106 -7.84 -13.53 4.23
C GLY A 106 -7.04 -12.32 4.74
N VAL A 107 -5.71 -12.31 4.60
CA VAL A 107 -4.90 -11.16 5.02
C VAL A 107 -4.90 -10.08 3.94
N VAL A 108 -5.10 -8.83 4.37
CA VAL A 108 -4.97 -7.63 3.55
C VAL A 108 -4.16 -6.59 4.32
N TRP A 109 -3.15 -6.04 3.67
CA TRP A 109 -2.33 -4.98 4.24
C TRP A 109 -2.79 -3.61 3.75
N ALA A 110 -2.76 -2.61 4.63
CA ALA A 110 -3.07 -1.23 4.31
C ALA A 110 -1.91 -0.30 4.67
N GLY A 111 -1.45 0.46 3.69
CA GLY A 111 -0.47 1.52 3.85
C GLY A 111 -1.18 2.86 3.92
N VAL A 112 -0.89 3.67 4.93
CA VAL A 112 -1.68 4.87 5.24
C VAL A 112 -0.83 6.14 5.41
N GLU A 113 -1.53 7.26 5.61
CA GLU A 113 -0.99 8.56 6.03
C GLU A 113 -1.67 9.01 7.33
N PRO A 114 -0.92 9.46 8.36
CA PRO A 114 0.53 9.42 8.50
C PRO A 114 1.12 8.01 8.35
N ALA A 115 2.37 7.89 7.89
CA ALA A 115 2.95 6.62 7.48
C ALA A 115 2.87 5.55 8.58
N ALA A 116 2.05 4.53 8.31
CA ALA A 116 1.88 3.35 9.14
C ALA A 116 1.43 2.18 8.27
N LEU A 117 1.68 0.96 8.77
CA LEU A 117 1.21 -0.28 8.18
C LEU A 117 0.11 -0.85 9.07
N PHE A 118 -0.96 -1.29 8.43
CA PHE A 118 -2.11 -1.92 9.07
C PHE A 118 -2.34 -3.30 8.44
N ARG A 119 -2.78 -4.26 9.25
CA ARG A 119 -3.05 -5.64 8.86
C ARG A 119 -4.50 -6.00 9.16
N SER A 120 -5.21 -6.46 8.15
CA SER A 120 -6.51 -7.13 8.29
C SER A 120 -6.32 -8.63 8.22
N GLU A 121 -7.15 -9.38 8.96
CA GLU A 121 -7.24 -10.84 8.91
C GLU A 121 -8.64 -11.33 8.47
N ASP A 122 -9.53 -10.41 8.11
CA ASP A 122 -10.93 -10.65 7.77
C ASP A 122 -11.27 -10.22 6.33
N GLY A 123 -10.25 -10.28 5.45
CA GLY A 123 -10.40 -9.95 4.03
C GLY A 123 -10.53 -8.46 3.76
N GLY A 124 -9.95 -7.62 4.60
CA GLY A 124 -9.90 -6.16 4.43
C GLY A 124 -11.09 -5.41 5.04
N ILE A 125 -11.84 -6.02 5.96
CA ILE A 125 -13.00 -5.40 6.63
C ILE A 125 -12.54 -4.58 7.82
N THR A 126 -11.72 -5.14 8.71
CA THR A 126 -11.12 -4.42 9.84
C THR A 126 -9.61 -4.60 9.88
N TYR A 127 -8.90 -3.60 10.38
CA TYR A 127 -7.44 -3.58 10.40
C TYR A 127 -6.88 -3.25 11.77
N ARG A 128 -5.72 -3.85 12.09
CA ARG A 128 -4.92 -3.57 13.27
C ARG A 128 -3.57 -2.95 12.90
N LEU A 129 -3.11 -2.00 13.71
CA LEU A 129 -1.81 -1.36 13.54
C LEU A 129 -0.69 -2.40 13.68
N VAL A 130 0.30 -2.35 12.79
CA VAL A 130 1.53 -3.12 12.91
C VAL A 130 2.51 -2.36 13.79
N GLU A 131 2.50 -2.67 15.09
CA GLU A 131 3.29 -1.96 16.10
C GLU A 131 4.79 -2.01 15.81
N GLY A 132 5.32 -3.13 15.27
CA GLY A 132 6.75 -3.26 14.96
C GLY A 132 7.29 -2.17 14.01
N LEU A 133 6.47 -1.69 13.06
CA LEU A 133 6.85 -0.55 12.21
C LEU A 133 6.57 0.79 12.88
N TRP A 134 5.45 0.88 13.62
CA TRP A 134 5.04 2.10 14.30
C TRP A 134 6.02 2.53 15.41
N ASP A 135 6.57 1.55 16.13
CA ASP A 135 7.50 1.75 17.25
C ASP A 135 8.97 1.77 16.76
N HIS A 136 9.20 1.73 15.45
CA HIS A 136 10.55 1.76 14.89
C HIS A 136 11.27 3.08 15.26
N PRO A 137 12.53 3.07 15.75
CA PRO A 137 13.23 4.26 16.24
C PRO A 137 13.36 5.40 15.21
N HIS A 138 13.44 5.07 13.93
CA HIS A 138 13.50 6.08 12.87
C HIS A 138 12.20 6.88 12.72
N ARG A 139 11.04 6.35 13.15
CA ARG A 139 9.73 6.95 12.85
C ARG A 139 9.61 8.38 13.35
N GLU A 140 10.16 8.69 14.53
CA GLU A 140 10.17 10.04 15.11
C GLU A 140 10.91 11.06 14.23
N HIS A 141 11.80 10.57 13.35
CA HIS A 141 12.63 11.38 12.47
C HIS A 141 12.15 11.37 11.02
N TRP A 142 11.10 10.61 10.69
CA TRP A 142 10.52 10.59 9.34
C TRP A 142 9.86 11.93 9.02
N GLN A 143 10.17 12.46 7.84
CA GLN A 143 9.66 13.76 7.41
C GLN A 143 8.72 13.58 6.21
N PRO A 144 7.61 14.33 6.15
CA PRO A 144 6.71 14.27 5.00
C PRO A 144 7.43 14.76 3.73
N GLY A 145 7.17 14.08 2.62
CA GLY A 145 7.50 14.61 1.29
C GLY A 145 6.43 15.60 0.80
N GLY A 146 6.55 16.05 -0.46
CA GLY A 146 5.55 16.93 -1.08
C GLY A 146 4.14 16.30 -1.20
N GLY A 147 4.03 14.97 -1.06
CA GLY A 147 2.75 14.24 -1.04
C GLY A 147 2.22 13.89 0.34
N GLY A 148 2.86 14.35 1.42
CA GLY A 148 2.59 13.90 2.80
C GLY A 148 3.57 12.82 3.26
N LEU A 149 3.43 12.36 4.50
CA LEU A 149 4.20 11.24 5.05
C LEU A 149 3.41 9.95 4.80
N CYS A 150 3.61 9.33 3.64
CA CYS A 150 2.73 8.26 3.15
C CYS A 150 3.44 6.91 3.01
N LEU A 151 2.83 5.83 3.52
CA LEU A 151 3.22 4.46 3.19
C LEU A 151 2.49 4.05 1.92
N HIS A 152 3.16 4.20 0.78
CA HIS A 152 2.56 4.08 -0.55
C HIS A 152 2.97 2.81 -1.29
N THR A 153 3.83 1.98 -0.71
CA THR A 153 4.18 0.69 -1.30
C THR A 153 4.34 -0.38 -0.23
N ILE A 154 3.69 -1.51 -0.46
CA ILE A 154 3.82 -2.75 0.29
C ILE A 154 4.19 -3.84 -0.72
N VAL A 155 5.17 -4.66 -0.36
CA VAL A 155 5.70 -5.77 -1.16
C VAL A 155 5.71 -7.01 -0.28
N GLY A 156 4.76 -7.92 -0.47
CA GLY A 156 4.71 -9.20 0.24
C GLY A 156 5.47 -10.28 -0.52
N HIS A 157 6.25 -11.13 0.17
CA HIS A 157 6.89 -12.27 -0.45
C HIS A 157 5.86 -13.36 -0.79
N PRO A 158 5.85 -13.92 -2.01
CA PRO A 158 4.77 -14.78 -2.49
C PRO A 158 4.74 -16.17 -1.85
N ALA A 159 5.85 -16.60 -1.23
CA ALA A 159 5.97 -17.94 -0.64
C ALA A 159 6.33 -17.92 0.85
N ASP A 160 6.56 -16.73 1.44
CA ASP A 160 7.00 -16.61 2.83
C ASP A 160 6.25 -15.43 3.47
N PRO A 161 5.29 -15.68 4.37
CA PRO A 161 4.54 -14.61 5.03
C PRO A 161 5.39 -13.79 6.01
N GLU A 162 6.56 -14.29 6.44
CA GLU A 162 7.43 -13.56 7.34
C GLU A 162 8.26 -12.50 6.61
N VAL A 163 8.41 -12.60 5.28
CA VAL A 163 9.22 -11.69 4.48
C VAL A 163 8.35 -10.67 3.76
N MET A 164 8.57 -9.39 4.05
CA MET A 164 7.88 -8.31 3.36
C MET A 164 8.70 -7.02 3.37
N ALA A 165 8.30 -6.06 2.55
CA ALA A 165 8.88 -4.74 2.58
C ALA A 165 7.84 -3.63 2.36
N VAL A 166 8.18 -2.43 2.79
CA VAL A 166 7.37 -1.22 2.63
C VAL A 166 8.24 -0.07 2.14
N ALA A 167 7.61 0.87 1.42
CA ALA A 167 8.23 2.14 1.07
C ALA A 167 7.38 3.30 1.57
N VAL A 168 8.07 4.28 2.15
CA VAL A 168 7.50 5.49 2.73
C VAL A 168 8.17 6.72 2.14
N SER A 169 7.37 7.68 1.71
CA SER A 169 7.83 8.98 1.20
C SER A 169 7.61 10.08 2.26
N ALA A 170 8.64 10.72 2.83
CA ALA A 170 10.07 10.46 2.72
C ALA A 170 10.61 9.83 4.02
N ALA A 171 10.81 8.52 3.99
CA ALA A 171 11.53 7.79 5.02
C ALA A 171 12.38 6.64 4.45
N GLY A 172 12.07 6.18 3.24
CA GLY A 172 12.84 5.18 2.52
C GLY A 172 12.12 3.83 2.44
N PHE A 173 12.92 2.81 2.17
CA PHE A 173 12.54 1.42 2.05
C PHE A 173 12.90 0.67 3.34
N TYR A 174 11.94 -0.09 3.88
CA TYR A 174 12.11 -0.91 5.07
C TYR A 174 11.64 -2.32 4.77
N ARG A 175 12.29 -3.32 5.36
CA ARG A 175 11.91 -4.72 5.22
C ARG A 175 11.87 -5.44 6.55
N THR A 176 11.18 -6.56 6.57
CA THR A 176 11.08 -7.49 7.69
C THR A 176 11.26 -8.91 7.17
N SER A 177 11.79 -9.77 8.03
CA SER A 177 11.89 -11.22 7.84
C SER A 177 11.25 -11.98 9.01
N ASP A 178 10.39 -11.30 9.77
CA ASP A 178 9.74 -11.81 10.97
C ASP A 178 8.25 -11.39 11.03
N GLY A 179 7.60 -11.29 9.88
CA GLY A 179 6.16 -11.04 9.79
C GLY A 179 5.73 -9.66 10.28
N GLY A 180 6.65 -8.69 10.25
CA GLY A 180 6.42 -7.31 10.65
C GLY A 180 6.57 -7.04 12.14
N ARG A 181 7.12 -7.98 12.92
CA ARG A 181 7.44 -7.78 14.35
C ARG A 181 8.61 -6.82 14.53
N SER A 182 9.60 -6.87 13.65
CA SER A 182 10.69 -5.91 13.56
C SER A 182 10.98 -5.54 12.11
N TRP A 183 11.60 -4.38 11.92
CA TRP A 183 11.89 -3.81 10.61
C TRP A 183 13.31 -3.26 10.56
N GLU A 184 13.94 -3.38 9.41
CA GLU A 184 15.25 -2.79 9.14
C GLU A 184 15.19 -1.85 7.93
N ALA A 185 15.96 -0.77 7.97
CA ALA A 185 16.14 0.12 6.83
C ALA A 185 16.98 -0.56 5.74
N ALA A 186 16.50 -0.49 4.50
CA ALA A 186 17.07 -1.20 3.35
C ALA A 186 17.34 -0.22 2.19
N ASN A 187 18.11 0.83 2.48
CA ASN A 187 18.36 1.96 1.57
C ASN A 187 19.79 2.06 1.06
N LYS A 188 20.60 1.02 1.25
CA LYS A 188 22.00 1.02 0.83
C LYS A 188 22.11 1.35 -0.66
N ASN A 189 23.05 2.23 -1.02
CA ASN A 189 23.28 2.73 -2.38
C ASN A 189 22.12 3.55 -3.00
N ILE A 190 21.01 3.77 -2.31
CA ILE A 190 19.93 4.64 -2.80
C ILE A 190 20.28 6.09 -2.47
N ARG A 191 20.60 6.85 -3.52
CA ARG A 191 21.04 8.24 -3.39
C ARG A 191 19.87 9.18 -3.07
N ALA A 192 20.04 10.01 -2.05
CA ALA A 192 19.20 11.16 -1.70
C ALA A 192 19.90 12.47 -2.13
N PRO A 193 19.76 12.90 -3.40
CA PRO A 193 20.54 14.01 -3.95
C PRO A 193 20.12 15.39 -3.42
N PHE A 194 19.01 15.47 -2.69
CA PHE A 194 18.56 16.67 -2.00
C PHE A 194 19.32 16.94 -0.69
N LEU A 195 20.16 16.00 -0.24
CA LEU A 195 21.05 16.18 0.91
C LEU A 195 22.41 16.79 0.50
N PRO A 196 23.13 17.43 1.45
CA PRO A 196 24.46 17.98 1.21
C PRO A 196 25.44 16.94 0.64
N GLU A 197 26.44 17.45 -0.10
CA GLU A 197 27.52 16.61 -0.62
C GLU A 197 28.22 15.84 0.51
N GLY A 198 28.55 14.56 0.26
CA GLY A 198 29.08 13.65 1.26
C GLY A 198 28.03 12.99 2.17
N GLN A 199 26.77 13.45 2.16
CA GLN A 199 25.68 12.92 3.00
C GLN A 199 24.56 12.26 2.17
N GLN A 200 24.76 12.06 0.87
CA GLN A 200 23.72 11.67 -0.08
C GLN A 200 23.35 10.19 -0.06
N TYR A 201 23.92 9.40 0.86
CA TYR A 201 23.58 7.99 1.07
C TYR A 201 23.27 7.76 2.55
N PRO A 202 22.24 8.43 3.10
CA PRO A 202 21.85 8.23 4.48
C PRO A 202 21.25 6.82 4.66
N GLU A 203 21.17 6.35 5.90
CA GLU A 203 20.52 5.08 6.24
C GLU A 203 19.01 5.10 5.92
N PHE A 204 18.36 6.26 6.09
CA PHE A 204 16.94 6.47 5.83
C PHE A 204 16.67 7.92 5.38
N GLY A 205 15.43 8.20 4.98
CA GLY A 205 14.99 9.52 4.49
C GLY A 205 14.91 9.64 2.98
N GLN A 206 15.17 8.55 2.24
CA GLN A 206 15.01 8.49 0.79
C GLN A 206 13.54 8.73 0.39
N CYS A 207 13.35 9.42 -0.74
CA CYS A 207 12.03 9.73 -1.30
C CYS A 207 11.68 8.70 -2.38
N VAL A 208 11.36 7.49 -1.93
CA VAL A 208 10.97 6.34 -2.78
C VAL A 208 9.56 6.57 -3.31
N HIS A 209 9.27 6.36 -4.59
CA HIS A 209 7.95 6.60 -5.17
C HIS A 209 7.18 5.32 -5.50
N LYS A 210 7.89 4.24 -5.88
CA LYS A 210 7.28 2.93 -6.11
C LYS A 210 8.32 1.82 -6.02
N VAL A 211 7.91 0.66 -5.52
CA VAL A 211 8.69 -0.58 -5.58
C VAL A 211 7.83 -1.66 -6.24
N SER A 212 8.44 -2.44 -7.12
CA SER A 212 7.82 -3.58 -7.79
C SER A 212 8.73 -4.80 -7.69
N MET A 213 8.14 -5.96 -7.39
CA MET A 213 8.83 -7.24 -7.34
C MET A 213 8.78 -7.94 -8.70
N HIS A 214 9.84 -8.67 -9.05
CA HIS A 214 9.81 -9.57 -10.20
C HIS A 214 8.96 -10.81 -9.89
N PRO A 215 7.96 -11.17 -10.74
CA PRO A 215 6.97 -12.20 -10.38
C PRO A 215 7.53 -13.61 -10.23
N SER A 216 8.59 -13.97 -10.96
CA SER A 216 9.25 -15.28 -10.87
C SER A 216 10.60 -15.28 -10.15
N ARG A 217 11.01 -14.12 -9.62
CA ARG A 217 12.28 -13.93 -8.91
C ARG A 217 12.03 -13.00 -7.72
N PRO A 218 11.38 -13.49 -6.65
CA PRO A 218 10.94 -12.64 -5.56
C PRO A 218 12.05 -11.84 -4.87
N GLU A 219 13.29 -12.30 -4.94
CA GLU A 219 14.49 -11.60 -4.49
C GLU A 219 14.79 -10.32 -5.29
N ARG A 220 14.27 -10.21 -6.52
CA ARG A 220 14.53 -9.08 -7.40
C ARG A 220 13.47 -8.00 -7.26
N LEU A 221 13.91 -6.82 -6.84
CA LEU A 221 13.07 -5.63 -6.68
C LEU A 221 13.55 -4.52 -7.63
N TYR A 222 12.60 -3.73 -8.13
CA TYR A 222 12.85 -2.48 -8.85
C TYR A 222 12.23 -1.34 -8.08
N LEU A 223 13.03 -0.31 -7.82
CA LEU A 223 12.62 0.85 -7.02
C LEU A 223 12.73 2.11 -7.86
N GLN A 224 11.61 2.81 -8.04
CA GLN A 224 11.56 4.17 -8.54
C GLN A 224 11.76 5.13 -7.37
N HIS A 225 12.79 5.96 -7.45
CA HIS A 225 13.11 7.04 -6.51
C HIS A 225 12.88 8.39 -7.19
N HIS A 226 12.83 9.48 -6.42
CA HIS A 226 12.70 10.85 -6.93
C HIS A 226 13.69 11.21 -8.05
N PHE A 227 14.87 10.58 -8.09
CA PHE A 227 15.95 10.90 -9.04
C PHE A 227 16.60 9.67 -9.68
N GLY A 228 15.90 8.54 -9.77
CA GLY A 228 16.47 7.36 -10.43
C GLY A 228 15.65 6.10 -10.29
N VAL A 229 16.12 5.05 -10.96
CA VAL A 229 15.58 3.70 -10.86
C VAL A 229 16.71 2.79 -10.37
N TYR A 230 16.41 2.01 -9.34
CA TYR A 230 17.34 1.08 -8.71
C TYR A 230 16.83 -0.35 -8.89
N ARG A 231 17.76 -1.30 -8.81
CA ARG A 231 17.47 -2.73 -8.81
C ARG A 231 18.24 -3.38 -7.67
N SER A 232 17.56 -4.21 -6.89
CA SER A 232 18.17 -5.16 -5.97
C SER A 232 17.90 -6.58 -6.47
N ASP A 233 18.82 -7.50 -6.20
CA ASP A 233 18.72 -8.93 -6.48
C ASP A 233 18.70 -9.77 -5.17
N ASP A 234 18.50 -9.12 -4.01
CA ASP A 234 18.59 -9.68 -2.66
C ASP A 234 17.53 -9.09 -1.70
N PHE A 235 16.34 -8.78 -2.23
CA PHE A 235 15.19 -8.23 -1.51
C PHE A 235 15.53 -6.94 -0.72
N GLY A 236 16.24 -6.03 -1.38
CA GLY A 236 16.64 -4.72 -0.83
C GLY A 236 17.89 -4.73 0.03
N GLY A 237 18.69 -5.80 0.01
CA GLY A 237 19.96 -5.84 0.74
C GLY A 237 21.01 -4.88 0.16
N THR A 238 21.07 -4.73 -1.17
CA THR A 238 22.02 -3.84 -1.87
C THR A 238 21.52 -3.20 -3.16
#